data_AF-A0A938ABE0-F1
#
_entry.id   AF-A0A938ABE0-F1
#
_cell.length_a   1.000
_cell.length_b   1.000
_cell.length_c   1.000
_cell.angle_alpha   90.00
_cell.angle_beta   90.00
_cell.angle_gamma   90.00
#
_symmetry.space_group_name_H-M   'P 1'
#
loop_
_entity.id
_entity.type
_entity.pdbx_description
1 polymer ?
#
loop_
_entity_poly.entity_id
_entity_poly.type
_entity_poly.pdbx_seq_one_letter_code
_entity_poly.pdbx_strand_id
1 'polypeptide(L)'
;MTAFLDSNILVYAYSTHVKRARAMSLVADGGVISAQVLNEFTNVLRNKQKQEWPVIERALASVRLRFPDILPLTADTHAAALALARDHSFSFYDALIVAAAIEAGCDTLWSEDMQYGRVIGGLTIRDPFAA
;
A
#
# COMPACT_ATOMS: atom_id res chain seq x y z
N MET A 1 -16.71 -1.23 6.28
CA MET A 1 -15.45 -1.97 6.05
C MET A 1 -14.61 -1.09 5.16
N THR A 2 -13.46 -0.63 5.65
CA THR A 2 -12.61 0.33 4.94
C THR A 2 -11.27 -0.33 4.71
N ALA A 3 -10.93 -0.57 3.44
CA ALA A 3 -9.72 -1.28 3.06
C ALA A 3 -8.59 -0.29 2.74
N PHE A 4 -7.38 -0.63 3.19
CA PHE A 4 -6.15 0.03 2.79
C PHE A 4 -5.39 -0.86 1.81
N LEU A 5 -4.78 -0.25 0.79
CA LEU A 5 -4.03 -0.98 -0.24
C LEU A 5 -2.53 -0.70 -0.11
N ASP A 6 -1.74 -1.77 -0.10
CA ASP A 6 -0.28 -1.71 -0.15
C ASP A 6 0.24 -1.42 -1.57
N SER A 7 1.52 -1.07 -1.68
CA SER A 7 2.20 -0.75 -2.94
C SER A 7 2.28 -1.95 -3.87
N ASN A 8 2.45 -3.18 -3.36
CA ASN A 8 2.46 -4.39 -4.19
C ASN A 8 1.15 -4.57 -4.99
N ILE A 9 -0.01 -4.14 -4.45
CA ILE A 9 -1.29 -4.18 -5.16
C ILE A 9 -1.24 -3.26 -6.39
N LEU A 10 -0.75 -2.03 -6.23
CA LEU A 10 -0.58 -1.11 -7.35
C LEU A 10 0.45 -1.63 -8.35
N VAL A 11 1.58 -2.15 -7.87
CA VAL A 11 2.62 -2.75 -8.72
C VAL A 11 2.02 -3.87 -9.59
N TYR A 12 1.25 -4.78 -9.01
CA TYR A 12 0.61 -5.86 -9.75
C TYR A 12 -0.44 -5.36 -10.74
N ALA A 13 -1.25 -4.37 -10.37
CA ALA A 13 -2.26 -3.79 -11.27
C ALA A 13 -1.63 -3.16 -12.53
N TYR A 14 -0.41 -2.60 -12.42
CA TYR A 14 0.36 -2.01 -13.52
C TYR A 14 1.33 -2.98 -14.21
N SER A 15 1.38 -4.24 -13.78
CA SER A 15 2.24 -5.27 -14.36
C SER A 15 1.52 -6.10 -15.43
N THR A 16 2.23 -7.05 -16.03
CA THR A 16 1.67 -8.15 -16.85
C THR A 16 1.60 -9.48 -16.07
N HIS A 17 1.73 -9.43 -14.74
CA HIS A 17 1.77 -10.61 -13.89
C HIS A 17 0.41 -11.33 -13.83
N VAL A 18 0.39 -12.63 -13.52
CA VAL A 18 -0.85 -13.42 -13.37
C VAL A 18 -1.77 -12.87 -12.26
N LYS A 19 -1.19 -12.19 -11.25
CA LYS A 19 -1.90 -11.54 -10.14
C LYS A 19 -2.62 -10.24 -10.54
N ARG A 20 -2.35 -9.71 -11.75
CA ARG A 20 -2.87 -8.43 -12.23
C ARG A 20 -4.39 -8.34 -12.16
N ALA A 21 -5.11 -9.37 -12.59
CA ALA A 21 -6.58 -9.35 -12.62
C ALA A 21 -7.17 -9.13 -11.21
N ARG A 22 -6.64 -9.85 -10.21
CA ARG A 22 -7.05 -9.69 -8.82
C ARG A 22 -6.67 -8.32 -8.26
N ALA A 23 -5.45 -7.86 -8.52
CA ALA A 23 -5.00 -6.54 -8.09
C ALA A 23 -5.86 -5.40 -8.67
N MET A 24 -6.20 -5.48 -9.97
CA MET A 24 -7.10 -4.53 -10.61
C MET A 24 -8.50 -4.53 -10.00
N SER A 25 -9.03 -5.70 -9.61
CA SER A 25 -10.31 -5.78 -8.90
C SER A 25 -10.26 -5.01 -7.58
N LEU A 26 -9.20 -5.18 -6.77
CA LEU A 26 -9.08 -4.44 -5.50
C LEU A 26 -8.96 -2.93 -5.73
N VAL A 27 -8.18 -2.53 -6.74
CA VAL A 27 -8.09 -1.11 -7.12
C VAL A 27 -9.45 -0.60 -7.60
N ALA A 28 -10.23 -1.41 -8.31
CA ALA A 28 -11.57 -1.06 -8.78
C ALA A 28 -12.62 -1.03 -7.65
N ASP A 29 -12.47 -1.84 -6.61
CA ASP A 29 -13.30 -1.80 -5.40
C ASP A 29 -13.00 -0.54 -4.57
N GLY A 30 -11.78 -0.01 -4.68
CA GLY A 30 -11.34 1.21 -4.02
C GLY A 30 -10.85 0.97 -2.60
N GLY A 31 -10.67 2.06 -1.87
CA GLY A 31 -10.07 2.04 -0.53
C GLY A 31 -9.17 3.24 -0.32
N VAL A 32 -8.26 3.10 0.64
CA VAL A 32 -7.34 4.14 1.07
C VAL A 32 -5.90 3.75 0.73
N ILE A 33 -5.09 4.73 0.38
CA ILE A 33 -3.64 4.60 0.24
C ILE A 33 -2.97 5.82 0.87
N SER A 34 -1.68 5.74 1.15
CA SER A 34 -0.89 6.88 1.67
C SER A 34 0.22 7.30 0.70
N ALA A 35 0.87 8.41 1.01
CA ALA A 35 2.05 8.85 0.27
C ALA A 35 3.20 7.82 0.35
N GLN A 36 3.28 7.00 1.39
CA GLN A 36 4.26 5.90 1.46
C GLN A 36 4.02 4.87 0.35
N VAL A 37 2.76 4.52 0.09
CA VAL A 37 2.39 3.62 -1.01
C VAL A 37 2.84 4.19 -2.36
N LEU A 38 2.67 5.51 -2.57
CA LEU A 38 3.16 6.18 -3.78
C LEU A 38 4.69 6.18 -3.89
N ASN A 39 5.40 6.39 -2.78
CA ASN A 39 6.85 6.38 -2.74
C ASN A 39 7.40 5.01 -3.15
N GLU A 40 6.84 3.94 -2.58
CA GLU A 40 7.24 2.57 -2.90
C GLU A 40 6.89 2.18 -4.33
N PHE A 41 5.67 2.50 -4.77
CA PHE A 41 5.25 2.27 -6.15
C PHE A 41 6.20 2.95 -7.15
N THR A 42 6.51 4.22 -6.92
CA THR A 42 7.47 4.98 -7.74
C THR A 42 8.85 4.34 -7.74
N ASN A 43 9.35 3.96 -6.56
CA ASN A 43 10.64 3.31 -6.39
C ASN A 43 10.70 1.98 -7.17
N VAL A 44 9.64 1.17 -7.11
CA VAL A 44 9.55 -0.10 -7.85
C VAL A 44 9.53 0.15 -9.35
N LEU A 45 8.69 1.06 -9.85
CA LEU A 45 8.63 1.36 -11.29
C LEU A 45 9.99 1.84 -11.81
N ARG A 46 10.67 2.73 -11.07
CA ARG A 46 11.96 3.27 -11.50
C ARG A 46 13.09 2.26 -11.37
N ASN A 47 13.24 1.64 -10.20
CA ASN A 47 14.45 0.89 -9.88
C ASN A 47 14.37 -0.59 -10.22
N LYS A 48 13.18 -1.21 -10.13
CA LYS A 48 12.98 -2.62 -10.47
C LYS A 48 12.51 -2.79 -11.91
N GLN A 49 11.53 -1.99 -12.36
CA GLN A 49 10.95 -2.12 -13.71
C GLN A 49 11.60 -1.22 -14.76
N LYS A 50 12.59 -0.39 -14.36
CA LYS A 50 13.36 0.50 -15.25
C LYS A 50 12.49 1.37 -16.16
N GLN A 51 11.36 1.83 -15.65
CA GLN A 51 10.45 2.70 -16.40
C GLN A 51 11.02 4.13 -16.47
N GLU A 52 10.67 4.81 -17.56
CA GLU A 52 11.02 6.22 -17.78
C GLU A 52 10.04 7.15 -17.06
N TRP A 53 10.52 8.33 -16.66
CA TRP A 53 9.73 9.29 -15.88
C TRP A 53 8.35 9.61 -16.46
N PRO A 54 8.18 9.84 -17.79
CA PRO A 54 6.85 10.09 -18.35
C PRO A 54 5.87 8.92 -18.18
N VAL A 55 6.37 7.68 -18.10
CA VAL A 55 5.52 6.51 -17.84
C VAL A 55 5.09 6.49 -16.38
N ILE A 56 6.03 6.75 -15.47
CA ILE A 56 5.79 6.80 -14.02
C ILE A 56 4.78 7.91 -13.67
N GLU A 57 4.94 9.10 -14.26
CA GLU A 57 4.02 10.23 -14.08
C GLU A 57 2.60 9.89 -14.51
N ARG A 58 2.43 9.24 -15.67
CA ARG A 58 1.11 8.78 -16.14
C ARG A 58 0.49 7.73 -15.23
N ALA A 59 1.29 6.81 -14.70
CA ALA A 59 0.83 5.82 -13.73
C ALA A 59 0.36 6.51 -12.43
N LEU A 60 1.15 7.43 -11.89
CA LEU A 60 0.80 8.18 -10.68
C LEU A 60 -0.43 9.08 -10.88
N ALA A 61 -0.58 9.70 -12.04
CA ALA A 61 -1.78 10.49 -12.38
C ALA A 61 -3.04 9.61 -12.37
N SER A 62 -2.94 8.40 -12.93
CA SER A 62 -4.04 7.43 -12.95
C SER A 62 -4.37 6.91 -11.55
N VAL A 63 -3.35 6.66 -10.70
CA VAL A 63 -3.55 6.31 -9.28
C VAL A 63 -4.25 7.46 -8.53
N ARG A 64 -3.80 8.70 -8.69
CA ARG A 64 -4.42 9.88 -8.04
C ARG A 64 -5.86 10.12 -8.47
N LEU A 65 -6.20 9.81 -9.72
CA LEU A 65 -7.59 9.88 -10.18
C LEU A 65 -8.45 8.82 -9.49
N ARG A 66 -7.90 7.64 -9.22
CA ARG A 66 -8.61 6.53 -8.57
C ARG A 66 -8.75 6.70 -7.06
N PHE A 67 -7.75 7.29 -6.42
CA PHE A 67 -7.65 7.52 -4.99
C PHE A 67 -7.50 9.03 -4.73
N PRO A 68 -8.62 9.78 -4.60
CA PRO A 68 -8.56 11.23 -4.44
C PRO A 68 -8.00 11.67 -3.07
N ASP A 69 -8.24 10.87 -2.03
CA ASP A 69 -7.90 11.20 -0.64
C ASP A 69 -6.68 10.41 -0.15
N ILE A 70 -5.53 10.60 -0.79
CA ILE A 70 -4.27 9.94 -0.42
C ILE A 70 -3.77 10.52 0.90
N LEU A 71 -3.60 9.68 1.92
CA LEU A 71 -3.13 10.14 3.23
C LEU A 71 -1.68 10.66 3.16
N PRO A 72 -1.37 11.83 3.75
CA PRO A 72 0.00 12.30 3.89
C PRO A 72 0.76 11.44 4.91
N LEU A 73 2.09 11.52 4.87
CA LEU A 73 2.93 11.05 5.98
C LEU A 73 3.27 12.23 6.86
N THR A 74 2.91 12.14 8.13
CA THR A 74 3.14 13.19 9.13
C THR A 74 4.21 12.76 10.14
N ALA A 75 4.64 13.68 10.99
CA ALA A 75 5.52 13.35 12.12
C ALA A 75 4.85 12.34 13.07
N ASP A 76 3.53 12.44 13.24
CA ASP A 76 2.75 11.52 14.08
C ASP A 76 2.71 10.13 13.44
N THR A 77 2.48 10.04 12.13
CA THR A 77 2.55 8.78 11.37
C THR A 77 3.92 8.13 11.50
N HIS A 78 4.99 8.92 11.46
CA HIS A 78 6.36 8.44 11.65
C HIS A 78 6.59 7.89 13.07
N ALA A 79 6.14 8.60 14.10
CA ALA A 79 6.28 8.16 15.48
C ALA A 79 5.49 6.86 15.74
N ALA A 80 4.28 6.75 15.19
CA ALA A 80 3.48 5.53 15.24
C ALA A 80 4.18 4.37 14.51
N ALA A 81 4.71 4.61 13.31
CA ALA A 81 5.45 3.61 12.55
C ALA A 81 6.71 3.12 13.30
N LEU A 82 7.41 4.00 14.01
CA LEU A 82 8.57 3.61 14.82
C LEU A 82 8.18 2.63 15.93
N ALA A 83 7.09 2.92 16.66
CA ALA A 83 6.57 2.02 17.68
C ALA A 83 6.14 0.68 17.06
N LEU A 84 5.43 0.71 15.93
CA LEU A 84 5.00 -0.50 15.23
C LEU A 84 6.18 -1.35 14.74
N ALA A 85 7.20 -0.74 14.15
CA ALA A 85 8.40 -1.45 13.71
C ALA A 85 9.11 -2.14 14.87
N ARG A 86 9.27 -1.44 15.99
CA ARG A 86 9.89 -1.99 17.21
C ARG A 86 9.07 -3.13 17.81
N ASP A 87 7.77 -2.92 18.00
CA ASP A 87 6.91 -3.80 18.81
C ASP A 87 6.38 -5.00 18.01
N HIS A 88 6.30 -4.87 16.68
CA HIS A 88 5.76 -5.89 15.78
C HIS A 88 6.78 -6.45 14.78
N SER A 89 8.04 -6.00 14.83
CA SER A 89 9.12 -6.46 13.95
C SER A 89 8.84 -6.28 12.46
N PHE A 90 8.14 -5.20 12.10
CA PHE A 90 8.02 -4.78 10.71
C PHE A 90 9.31 -4.11 10.23
N SER A 91 9.55 -4.13 8.92
CA SER A 91 10.46 -3.14 8.35
C SER A 91 9.88 -1.74 8.59
N PHE A 92 10.73 -0.73 8.66
CA PHE A 92 10.25 0.63 8.96
C PHE A 92 9.30 1.18 7.89
N TYR A 93 9.53 0.84 6.62
CA TYR A 93 8.67 1.26 5.52
C TYR A 93 7.31 0.56 5.54
N ASP A 94 7.28 -0.74 5.84
CA ASP A 94 6.01 -1.46 6.06
C ASP A 94 5.25 -0.88 7.25
N ALA A 95 5.96 -0.52 8.32
CA ALA A 95 5.35 0.07 9.50
C ALA A 95 4.69 1.43 9.22
N LEU A 96 5.21 2.22 8.26
CA LEU A 96 4.57 3.47 7.81
C LEU A 96 3.24 3.21 7.10
N ILE A 97 3.14 2.12 6.32
CA ILE A 97 1.89 1.71 5.68
C ILE A 97 0.87 1.26 6.73
N VAL A 98 1.30 0.42 7.68
CA VAL A 98 0.44 -0.04 8.78
C VAL A 98 -0.04 1.14 9.64
N ALA A 99 0.85 2.08 9.99
CA ALA A 99 0.49 3.29 10.73
C ALA A 99 -0.57 4.10 9.98
N ALA A 100 -0.35 4.39 8.69
CA ALA A 100 -1.30 5.14 7.88
C ALA A 100 -2.65 4.42 7.72
N ALA A 101 -2.66 3.10 7.64
CA ALA A 101 -3.89 2.31 7.58
C ALA A 101 -4.69 2.40 8.88
N ILE A 102 -4.02 2.35 10.04
CA ILE A 102 -4.65 2.52 11.35
C ILE A 102 -5.16 3.97 11.50
N GLU A 103 -4.37 4.98 11.12
CA GLU A 103 -4.78 6.40 11.14
C GLU A 103 -6.01 6.67 10.27
N ALA A 104 -6.12 5.99 9.11
CA ALA A 104 -7.27 6.05 8.23
C ALA A 104 -8.52 5.33 8.79
N GLY A 105 -8.42 4.67 9.94
CA GLY A 105 -9.50 3.84 10.50
C GLY A 105 -9.84 2.63 9.64
N CYS A 106 -8.88 2.11 8.87
CA CYS A 106 -9.08 0.91 8.07
C CYS A 106 -9.08 -0.34 8.94
N ASP A 107 -9.92 -1.32 8.57
CA ASP A 107 -10.02 -2.61 9.26
C ASP A 107 -9.31 -3.74 8.50
N THR A 108 -8.95 -3.49 7.24
CA THR A 108 -8.28 -4.45 6.36
C THR A 108 -7.12 -3.76 5.65
N LEU A 109 -5.93 -4.37 5.68
CA LEU A 109 -4.79 -4.00 4.85
C LEU A 109 -4.54 -5.12 3.83
N TRP A 110 -4.70 -4.81 2.55
CA TRP A 110 -4.35 -5.73 1.47
C TRP A 110 -2.85 -5.64 1.17
N SER A 111 -2.11 -6.68 1.52
CA SER A 111 -0.67 -6.78 1.31
C SER A 111 -0.25 -8.24 1.10
N GLU A 112 0.63 -8.47 0.13
CA GLU A 112 1.24 -9.78 -0.12
C GLU A 112 2.46 -10.03 0.78
N ASP A 113 3.27 -9.00 1.00
CA ASP A 113 4.61 -9.15 1.59
C ASP A 113 4.62 -9.04 3.12
N MET A 114 3.47 -8.66 3.72
CA MET A 114 3.34 -8.49 5.16
C MET A 114 2.78 -9.74 5.85
N GLN A 115 3.13 -9.92 7.12
CA GLN A 115 2.77 -11.09 7.93
C GLN A 115 1.25 -11.35 7.96
N TYR A 116 0.80 -12.28 7.10
CA TYR A 116 -0.60 -12.63 6.88
C TYR A 116 -1.34 -13.00 8.18
N GLY A 117 -2.59 -12.54 8.31
CA GLY A 117 -3.49 -12.93 9.40
C GLY A 117 -3.23 -12.22 10.74
N ARG A 118 -2.24 -11.32 10.80
CA ARG A 118 -1.99 -10.52 11.99
C ARG A 118 -3.02 -9.40 12.14
N VAL A 119 -3.50 -9.22 13.38
CA VAL A 119 -4.40 -8.13 13.77
C VAL A 119 -3.63 -7.13 14.64
N ILE A 120 -3.63 -5.85 14.27
CA ILE A 120 -2.91 -4.78 14.98
C ILE A 120 -3.82 -3.57 15.08
N GLY A 121 -4.18 -3.17 16.30
CA GLY A 121 -5.04 -1.99 16.50
C GLY A 121 -6.39 -2.07 15.78
N GLY A 122 -6.93 -3.28 15.54
CA GLY A 122 -8.16 -3.49 14.78
C GLY A 122 -7.96 -3.63 13.26
N LEU A 123 -6.76 -3.36 12.73
CA LEU A 123 -6.39 -3.61 11.34
C LEU A 123 -6.02 -5.08 11.14
N THR A 124 -6.64 -5.75 10.18
CA THR A 124 -6.30 -7.12 9.77
C THR A 124 -5.50 -7.11 8.47
N ILE A 125 -4.30 -7.68 8.48
CA ILE A 125 -3.48 -7.83 7.27
C ILE A 125 -3.93 -9.07 6.50
N ARG A 126 -4.27 -8.91 5.22
CA ARG A 126 -4.73 -9.97 4.33
C ARG A 126 -3.97 -9.95 3.02
N ASP A 127 -3.50 -11.13 2.62
CA ASP A 127 -2.96 -11.40 1.30
C ASP A 127 -4.14 -11.67 0.34
N PRO A 128 -4.36 -10.82 -0.66
CA PRO A 128 -5.43 -11.03 -1.63
C PRO A 128 -5.13 -12.08 -2.70
N PHE A 129 -3.91 -12.62 -2.72
CA PHE A 129 -3.41 -13.60 -3.69
C PHE A 129 -3.22 -15.00 -3.08
N ALA A 130 -3.33 -15.13 -1.75
CA ALA A 130 -3.43 -16.41 -1.08
C ALA A 130 -4.76 -17.11 -1.44
N ALA A 131 -4.70 -18.42 -1.68
CA ALA A 131 -5.85 -19.27 -2.03
C ALA A 131 -6.76 -19.54 -0.83
#